data_AF-A0A015KI41-F1
#
_entry.id   AF-A0A015KI41-F1
#
_cell.length_a   1.000
_cell.length_b   1.000
_cell.length_c   1.000
_cell.angle_alpha   90.00
_cell.angle_beta   90.00
_cell.angle_gamma   90.00
#
_symmetry.space_group_name_H-M   'P 1'
#
loop_
_entity.id
_entity.type
_entity.pdbx_description
1 polymer ?
#
loop_
_entity_poly.entity_id
_entity_poly.type
_entity_poly.pdbx_seq_one_letter_code
_entity_poly.pdbx_strand_id
1 'polypeptide(L)'
;MYVIRKRFYKDRLISLFLQLSGRQEILIIGAYVPPSSRLNSKLISNCHSTLVSWITTACSAGIHILLDGDLNAEFNCYLKNISDPSISSPTHSLFRYLHSHQFEDLCAFDSSSSPLPTFRSLSSKHLSHLDYL
;
A
#
# COMPACT_ATOMS: atom_id res chain seq x y z
N MET A 1 -10.54 19.79 -11.67
CA MET A 1 -10.55 18.61 -10.77
C MET A 1 -11.62 18.82 -9.73
N TYR A 2 -12.53 17.85 -9.55
CA TYR A 2 -13.51 17.88 -8.47
C TYR A 2 -13.57 16.51 -7.79
N VAL A 3 -13.90 16.51 -6.50
CA VAL A 3 -14.07 15.28 -5.72
C VAL A 3 -15.49 14.76 -5.95
N ILE A 4 -15.60 13.57 -6.53
CA ILE A 4 -16.90 12.91 -6.77
C ILE A 4 -17.36 12.18 -5.52
N ARG A 5 -16.44 11.44 -4.89
CA ARG A 5 -16.77 10.59 -3.75
C ARG A 5 -15.60 10.51 -2.79
N LYS A 6 -15.93 10.47 -1.50
CA LYS A 6 -14.99 10.22 -0.41
C LYS A 6 -15.40 8.94 0.30
N ARG A 7 -14.43 8.12 0.74
CA ARG A 7 -14.65 6.99 1.64
C ARG A 7 -13.62 7.05 2.74
N PHE A 8 -14.00 6.54 3.90
CA PHE A 8 -13.16 6.46 5.08
C PHE A 8 -13.25 5.05 5.64
N TYR A 9 -12.13 4.55 6.17
CA TYR A 9 -12.11 3.37 7.01
C TYR A 9 -11.48 3.74 8.35
N LYS A 10 -12.35 3.94 9.35
CA LYS A 10 -11.98 4.44 10.67
C LYS A 10 -11.14 5.72 10.56
N ASP A 11 -10.14 5.83 11.42
CA ASP A 11 -9.10 6.86 11.48
C ASP A 11 -7.85 6.49 10.67
N ARG A 12 -7.94 5.50 9.76
CA ARG A 12 -6.76 4.86 9.14
C ARG A 12 -6.64 5.07 7.65
N LEU A 13 -7.74 4.93 6.92
CA LEU A 13 -7.71 5.01 5.45
C LEU A 13 -8.71 6.06 4.96
N ILE A 14 -8.31 6.77 3.92
CA ILE A 14 -9.18 7.67 3.16
C ILE A 14 -9.03 7.35 1.67
N SER A 15 -10.13 7.35 0.93
CA SER A 15 -10.08 7.31 -0.54
C SER A 15 -10.86 8.50 -1.11
N LEU A 16 -10.26 9.18 -2.07
CA LEU A 16 -10.84 10.26 -2.84
C LEU A 16 -10.96 9.82 -4.29
N PHE A 17 -12.20 9.71 -4.77
CA PHE A 17 -12.47 9.50 -6.18
C PHE A 17 -12.61 10.87 -6.85
N LEU A 18 -11.72 11.15 -7.78
CA LEU A 18 -11.59 12.43 -8.46
C LEU A 18 -11.84 12.24 -9.95
N GLN A 19 -12.46 13.24 -10.57
CA GLN A 19 -12.48 13.37 -12.01
C GLN A 19 -11.65 14.58 -12.44
N LEU A 20 -10.70 14.28 -13.31
CA LEU A 20 -9.80 15.22 -13.95
C LEU A 20 -10.40 15.70 -15.28
N SER A 21 -9.81 16.75 -15.84
CA SER A 21 -10.17 17.24 -17.17
C SER A 21 -10.03 16.12 -18.21
N GLY A 22 -10.90 16.10 -19.22
CA GLY A 22 -10.91 15.03 -20.22
C GLY A 22 -11.59 13.73 -19.76
N ARG A 23 -12.39 13.77 -18.68
CA ARG A 23 -13.09 12.60 -18.11
C ARG A 23 -12.14 11.48 -17.66
N GLN A 24 -10.91 11.82 -17.31
CA GLN A 24 -10.00 10.88 -16.67
C GLN A 24 -10.38 10.76 -15.20
N GLU A 25 -10.50 9.53 -14.73
CA GLU A 25 -10.90 9.21 -13.36
C GLU A 25 -9.71 8.66 -12.60
N ILE A 26 -9.51 9.16 -11.38
CA ILE A 26 -8.43 8.70 -10.50
C ILE A 26 -8.96 8.46 -9.09
N LEU A 27 -8.55 7.35 -8.49
CA LEU A 27 -8.73 7.04 -7.09
C LEU A 27 -7.41 7.34 -6.36
N ILE A 28 -7.42 8.34 -5.49
CA ILE A 28 -6.30 8.62 -4.58
C ILE A 28 -6.63 8.00 -3.23
N ILE A 29 -5.73 7.19 -2.69
CA ILE A 29 -5.88 6.54 -1.39
C ILE A 29 -4.76 7.03 -0.47
N GLY A 30 -5.13 7.60 0.67
CA GLY A 30 -4.21 7.85 1.78
C GLY A 30 -4.36 6.75 2.82
N ALA A 31 -3.26 6.07 3.15
CA ALA A 31 -3.24 4.90 4.01
C ALA A 31 -2.32 5.07 5.21
N TYR A 32 -2.83 4.77 6.40
CA TYR A 32 -2.04 4.49 7.59
C TYR A 32 -2.40 3.11 8.13
N VAL A 33 -1.57 2.11 7.81
CA VAL A 33 -1.70 0.76 8.38
C VAL A 33 -1.00 0.76 9.73
N PRO A 34 -1.62 0.31 10.83
CA PRO A 34 -0.97 0.30 12.13
C PRO A 34 0.28 -0.59 12.17
N PRO A 35 1.27 -0.28 13.03
CA PRO A 35 2.44 -1.12 13.22
C PRO A 35 2.06 -2.52 13.71
N SER A 36 2.83 -3.52 13.25
CA SER A 36 2.63 -4.92 13.59
C SER A 36 2.69 -5.15 15.10
N SER A 37 1.56 -5.59 15.66
CA SER A 37 1.46 -6.03 17.06
C SER A 37 0.30 -7.01 17.20
N ARG A 38 0.32 -7.86 18.24
CA ARG A 38 -0.81 -8.78 18.52
C ARG A 38 -2.14 -8.03 18.68
N LEU A 39 -2.10 -6.86 19.32
CA LEU A 39 -3.25 -5.99 19.56
C LEU A 39 -3.84 -5.43 18.24
N ASN A 40 -2.98 -5.17 17.25
CA ASN A 40 -3.38 -4.57 15.98
C ASN A 40 -3.73 -5.59 14.88
N SER A 41 -3.45 -6.88 15.08
CA SER A 41 -3.59 -7.93 14.06
C SER A 41 -4.90 -7.88 13.26
N LYS A 42 -6.04 -7.78 13.96
CA LYS A 42 -7.37 -7.66 13.32
C LYS A 42 -7.55 -6.34 12.57
N LEU A 43 -7.05 -5.22 13.11
CA LEU A 43 -7.13 -3.92 12.45
C LEU A 43 -6.28 -3.88 11.18
N ILE A 44 -5.05 -4.41 11.23
CA ILE A 44 -4.15 -4.55 10.09
C ILE A 44 -4.81 -5.39 8.99
N SER A 45 -5.33 -6.57 9.34
CA SER A 45 -6.02 -7.45 8.39
C SER A 45 -7.21 -6.75 7.72
N ASN A 46 -7.99 -5.98 8.49
CA ASN A 46 -9.10 -5.22 7.92
C ASN A 46 -8.66 -4.03 7.06
N CYS A 47 -7.57 -3.34 7.41
CA CYS A 47 -7.00 -2.30 6.56
C CYS A 47 -6.57 -2.90 5.22
N HIS A 48 -5.85 -4.03 5.24
CA HIS A 48 -5.42 -4.72 4.02
C HIS A 48 -6.61 -5.15 3.16
N SER A 49 -7.62 -5.79 3.74
CA SER A 49 -8.80 -6.23 2.97
C SER A 49 -9.60 -5.06 2.40
N THR A 50 -9.69 -3.94 3.14
CA THR A 50 -10.35 -2.72 2.67
C THR A 50 -9.59 -2.08 1.51
N LEU A 51 -8.27 -1.93 1.62
CA LEU A 51 -7.41 -1.43 0.54
C LEU A 51 -7.56 -2.28 -0.72
N VAL A 52 -7.41 -3.60 -0.58
CA VAL A 52 -7.57 -4.55 -1.69
C VAL A 52 -8.96 -4.42 -2.33
N SER A 53 -10.02 -4.30 -1.53
CA SER A 53 -11.39 -4.12 -2.05
C SER A 53 -11.56 -2.82 -2.85
N TRP A 54 -11.04 -1.71 -2.34
CA TRP A 54 -11.11 -0.41 -3.03
C TRP A 54 -10.32 -0.43 -4.34
N ILE A 55 -9.10 -0.96 -4.30
CA ILE A 55 -8.22 -1.09 -5.47
C ILE A 55 -8.88 -2.00 -6.51
N THR A 56 -9.36 -3.18 -6.12
CA THR A 56 -10.05 -4.13 -7.01
C THR A 56 -11.22 -3.48 -7.73
N THR A 57 -12.03 -2.71 -6.99
CA THR A 57 -13.19 -2.00 -7.55
C THR A 57 -12.76 -0.98 -8.61
N ALA A 58 -11.72 -0.21 -8.33
CA ALA A 58 -11.20 0.79 -9.27
C ALA A 58 -10.55 0.15 -10.51
N CYS A 59 -9.73 -0.89 -10.32
CA CYS A 59 -9.13 -1.64 -11.43
C CYS A 59 -10.21 -2.23 -12.36
N SER A 60 -11.27 -2.80 -11.79
CA SER A 60 -12.38 -3.39 -12.56
C SER A 60 -13.16 -2.35 -13.37
N ALA A 61 -13.11 -1.08 -12.97
CA ALA A 61 -13.73 0.04 -13.68
C ALA A 61 -12.76 0.77 -14.63
N GLY A 62 -11.50 0.32 -14.74
CA GLY A 62 -10.47 0.99 -15.55
C GLY A 62 -10.03 2.35 -15.00
N ILE A 63 -10.22 2.59 -13.70
CA ILE A 63 -9.86 3.85 -13.02
C ILE A 63 -8.36 3.82 -12.67
N HIS A 64 -7.66 4.94 -12.86
CA HIS A 64 -6.28 5.10 -12.42
C HIS A 64 -6.19 5.18 -10.89
N ILE A 65 -5.12 4.64 -10.30
CA ILE A 65 -5.01 4.53 -8.84
C ILE A 65 -3.67 5.10 -8.39
N LEU A 66 -3.71 5.89 -7.31
CA LEU A 66 -2.55 6.33 -6.56
C LEU A 66 -2.75 5.93 -5.10
N LEU A 67 -1.79 5.21 -4.52
CA LEU A 67 -1.83 4.77 -3.12
C LEU A 67 -0.62 5.37 -2.41
N ASP A 68 -0.87 6.23 -1.43
CA ASP A 68 0.14 6.91 -0.64
C ASP A 68 0.00 6.57 0.85
N GLY A 69 1.13 6.36 1.53
CA GLY A 69 1.23 6.45 2.98
C GLY A 69 2.02 5.35 3.68
N ASP A 70 1.96 5.37 5.02
CA ASP A 70 2.66 4.45 5.91
C ASP A 70 1.95 3.09 5.96
N LEU A 71 2.55 2.09 5.29
CA LEU A 71 2.05 0.72 5.26
C LEU A 71 2.63 -0.14 6.39
N ASN A 72 3.56 0.41 7.19
CA ASN A 72 4.19 -0.24 8.34
C ASN A 72 4.78 -1.63 8.05
N ALA A 73 5.20 -1.87 6.81
CA ALA A 73 5.80 -3.13 6.36
C ALA A 73 6.82 -2.88 5.25
N GLU A 74 7.86 -3.73 5.17
CA GLU A 74 8.90 -3.64 4.15
C GLU A 74 8.59 -4.56 2.95
N PHE A 75 8.37 -3.96 1.78
CA PHE A 75 8.03 -4.68 0.55
C PHE A 75 9.17 -5.59 0.08
N ASN A 76 10.42 -5.15 0.24
CA ASN A 76 11.59 -5.96 -0.10
C ASN A 76 11.69 -7.26 0.72
N CYS A 77 11.33 -7.21 2.00
CA CYS A 77 11.26 -8.40 2.85
C CYS A 77 10.17 -9.36 2.35
N TYR A 78 9.04 -8.84 1.86
CA TYR A 78 8.00 -9.63 1.21
C TYR A 78 8.49 -10.28 -0.10
N LEU A 79 9.16 -9.53 -0.99
CA LEU A 79 9.68 -10.05 -2.27
C LEU A 79 10.66 -11.20 -2.06
N LYS A 80 11.62 -11.06 -1.12
CA LYS A 80 12.57 -12.14 -0.76
C LYS A 80 11.84 -13.43 -0.38
N ASN A 81 10.73 -13.30 0.34
CA ASN A 81 9.95 -14.45 0.78
C ASN A 81 9.13 -15.12 -0.33
N ILE A 82 8.75 -14.40 -1.39
CA ILE A 82 8.11 -15.03 -2.57
C ILE A 82 9.12 -15.87 -3.35
N SER A 83 10.36 -15.38 -3.46
CA SER A 83 11.42 -16.04 -4.23
C SER A 83 11.98 -17.29 -3.55
N ASP A 84 11.70 -17.48 -2.25
CA ASP A 84 12.15 -18.62 -1.48
C ASP A 84 11.09 -19.76 -1.47
N PRO A 85 11.35 -20.89 -2.15
CA PRO A 85 10.39 -22.00 -2.22
C PRO A 85 10.21 -22.75 -0.89
N SER A 86 11.03 -22.47 0.13
CA SER A 86 10.91 -23.08 1.47
C SER A 86 9.89 -22.38 2.36
N ILE A 87 9.44 -21.19 2.00
CA ILE A 87 8.49 -20.40 2.78
C ILE A 87 7.06 -20.74 2.37
N SER A 88 6.25 -21.23 3.31
CA SER A 88 4.84 -21.59 3.09
C SER A 88 3.97 -20.34 2.92
N SER A 89 4.04 -19.73 1.73
CA SER A 89 3.30 -18.53 1.31
C SER A 89 3.65 -17.25 2.10
N PRO A 90 3.96 -16.14 1.42
CA PRO A 90 4.25 -14.90 2.11
C PRO A 90 2.95 -14.28 2.68
N THR A 91 3.01 -13.87 3.94
CA THR A 91 1.88 -13.51 4.81
C THR A 91 1.28 -12.13 4.57
N HIS A 92 1.81 -11.33 3.62
CA HIS A 92 1.38 -9.95 3.40
C HIS A 92 0.39 -9.82 2.23
N SER A 93 -0.90 -10.03 2.51
CA SER A 93 -1.97 -10.05 1.49
C SER A 93 -2.05 -8.79 0.62
N LEU A 94 -1.81 -7.61 1.20
CA LEU A 94 -1.78 -6.34 0.46
C LEU A 94 -0.63 -6.32 -0.56
N PHE A 95 0.59 -6.63 -0.12
CA PHE A 95 1.77 -6.59 -0.99
C PHE A 95 1.72 -7.66 -2.06
N ARG A 96 1.15 -8.83 -1.74
CA ARG A 96 0.84 -9.84 -2.74
C ARG A 96 -0.09 -9.33 -3.82
N TYR A 97 -1.15 -8.63 -3.42
CA TYR A 97 -2.10 -8.07 -4.36
C TYR A 97 -1.46 -6.97 -5.22
N LEU A 98 -0.74 -6.02 -4.61
CA LEU A 98 -0.06 -4.94 -5.34
C LEU A 98 0.94 -5.50 -6.37
N HIS A 99 1.78 -6.44 -5.95
CA HIS A 99 2.74 -7.12 -6.82
C HIS A 99 2.05 -7.86 -7.98
N SER A 100 0.99 -8.63 -7.71
CA SER A 100 0.31 -9.40 -8.76
C SER A 100 -0.44 -8.52 -9.76
N HIS A 101 -0.80 -7.29 -9.37
CA HIS A 101 -1.47 -6.30 -10.22
C HIS A 101 -0.50 -5.24 -10.77
N GLN A 102 0.81 -5.48 -10.68
CA GLN A 102 1.86 -4.63 -11.28
C GLN A 102 1.82 -3.18 -10.81
N PHE A 103 1.52 -2.95 -9.53
CA PHE A 103 1.74 -1.64 -8.93
C PHE A 103 3.24 -1.37 -8.82
N GLU A 104 3.64 -0.17 -9.22
CA GLU A 104 5.00 0.34 -9.11
C GLU A 104 5.11 1.27 -7.92
N ASP A 105 6.22 1.19 -7.18
CA ASP A 105 6.57 2.15 -6.14
C ASP A 105 7.27 3.34 -6.79
N LEU A 106 6.59 4.48 -6.82
CA LEU A 106 7.08 5.72 -7.44
C LEU A 106 8.21 6.36 -6.62
N CYS A 107 8.44 5.95 -5.38
CA CYS A 107 9.58 6.39 -4.59
C CYS A 107 10.88 5.67 -4.97
N ALA A 108 10.81 4.57 -5.72
CA ALA A 108 11.98 3.89 -6.24
C ALA A 108 12.55 4.66 -7.46
N PHE A 109 13.55 5.51 -7.19
CA PHE A 109 14.16 6.42 -8.17
C PHE A 109 14.75 5.72 -9.41
N ASP A 110 15.21 4.48 -9.27
CA ASP A 110 15.56 3.61 -10.38
C ASP A 110 15.19 2.15 -10.05
N SER A 111 14.81 1.36 -11.06
CA SER A 111 14.39 -0.04 -10.91
C SER A 111 15.53 -0.99 -10.50
N SER A 112 16.77 -0.49 -10.38
CA SER A 112 17.96 -1.22 -9.95
C SER A 112 18.43 -0.88 -8.53
N SER A 113 17.85 0.14 -7.90
CA SER A 113 18.25 0.70 -6.62
C SER A 113 17.25 0.30 -5.55
N SER A 114 17.76 0.09 -4.35
CA SER A 114 16.88 -0.14 -3.19
C SER A 114 16.23 1.19 -2.80
N PRO A 115 14.92 1.23 -2.52
CA PRO A 115 14.26 2.44 -2.06
C PRO A 115 14.90 2.94 -0.78
N LEU A 116 15.02 4.27 -0.65
CA LEU A 116 15.60 4.89 0.53
C LEU A 116 14.72 4.62 1.76
N PRO A 117 15.32 4.43 2.95
CA PRO A 117 14.54 4.23 4.15
C PRO A 117 13.75 5.51 4.49
N THR A 118 12.50 5.32 4.90
CA THR A 118 11.58 6.39 5.29
C THR A 118 11.42 6.48 6.81
N PHE A 119 11.82 5.41 7.52
CA PHE A 119 11.73 5.31 8.97
C PHE A 119 13.06 4.91 9.62
N ARG A 120 13.34 5.49 10.80
CA ARG A 120 14.46 5.10 11.66
C ARG A 120 13.97 4.76 13.06
N SER A 121 14.16 3.52 13.48
CA SER A 121 13.86 3.09 14.84
C SER A 121 14.82 3.76 15.84
N LEU A 122 14.28 4.40 16.88
CA LEU A 122 15.10 5.01 17.93
C LEU A 122 15.80 3.96 18.82
N SER A 123 15.19 2.79 19.01
CA SER A 123 15.71 1.75 19.89
C SER A 123 16.81 0.92 19.23
N SER A 124 16.59 0.48 17.99
CA SER A 124 17.54 -0.38 17.25
C SER A 124 18.44 0.40 16.30
N LYS A 125 18.16 1.68 16.05
CA LYS A 125 18.77 2.50 14.97
C LYS A 125 18.58 1.92 13.57
N HIS A 126 17.75 0.88 13.43
CA HIS A 126 17.45 0.23 12.17
C HIS A 126 16.69 1.18 11.25
N LEU A 127 17.03 1.10 9.96
CA LEU A 127 16.44 1.90 8.89
C LEU A 127 15.51 0.99 8.09
N SER A 128 14.28 1.44 7.88
CA SER A 128 13.26 0.68 7.16
C SER A 128 12.54 1.59 6.16
N HIS A 129 12.08 0.98 5.08
CA HIS A 129 11.22 1.64 4.09
C HIS A 129 9.77 1.20 4.33
N LEU A 130 8.97 2.10 4.89
CA LEU A 130 7.61 1.82 5.36
C LEU A 130 6.53 2.69 4.68
N ASP A 131 6.94 3.80 4.07
CA ASP A 131 6.08 4.76 3.39
C ASP A 131 6.24 4.61 1.88
N TYR A 132 5.12 4.48 1.16
CA TYR A 132 5.09 4.16 -0.28
C TYR A 132 4.23 5.16 -1.04
N LEU A 133 4.50 5.30 -2.34
CA LEU A 133 3.70 6.09 -3.30
C LEU A 133 3.47 5.33 -4.61
#